data_AF-A0A8G1ULR6-F1
#
_entry.id   AF-A0A8G1ULR6-F1
#
_cell.length_a   1.000
_cell.length_b   1.000
_cell.length_c   1.000
_cell.angle_alpha   90.00
_cell.angle_beta   90.00
_cell.angle_gamma   90.00
#
_symmetry.space_group_name_H-M   'P 1'
#
loop_
_entity.id
_entity.type
_entity.pdbx_description
1 polymer ?
#
loop_
_entity_poly.entity_id
_entity_poly.type
_entity_poly.pdbx_seq_one_letter_code
_entity_poly.pdbx_strand_id
1 'polypeptide(L)'
;MASINLVRGMGSFFKSCEHPESRWPRCPHDCTIRYRNAAGRQTEESGFANQDKAKARLAEVYQERKYHPRHQRKAERIQKYAPT
;
A
#
# COMPACT_ATOMS: atom_id res chain seq x y z
N MET A 1 -8.14 -11.91 11.50
CA MET A 1 -7.31 -10.68 11.34
C MET A 1 -8.08 -9.69 10.51
N ALA A 2 -8.51 -8.57 11.08
CA ALA A 2 -9.13 -7.51 10.29
C ALA A 2 -8.06 -6.79 9.46
N SER A 3 -8.43 -6.22 8.31
CA SER A 3 -7.52 -5.53 7.41
C SER A 3 -8.25 -4.40 6.71
N ILE A 4 -7.69 -3.20 6.73
CA ILE A 4 -8.25 -2.04 6.06
C ILE A 4 -7.58 -1.93 4.69
N ASN A 5 -8.39 -2.09 3.64
CA ASN A 5 -7.95 -1.88 2.27
C ASN A 5 -8.06 -0.40 1.93
N LEU A 6 -7.00 0.16 1.36
CA LEU A 6 -7.01 1.53 0.86
C LEU A 6 -7.40 1.55 -0.62
N VAL A 7 -7.23 2.71 -1.28
CA VAL A 7 -7.50 2.89 -2.71
C VAL A 7 -6.89 1.74 -3.52
N ARG A 8 -7.63 1.27 -4.53
CA ARG A 8 -7.25 0.13 -5.37
C ARG A 8 -5.81 0.25 -5.83
N GLY A 9 -4.98 -0.71 -5.42
CA GLY A 9 -3.56 -0.80 -5.78
C GLY A 9 -2.59 -0.11 -4.82
N MET A 10 -3.04 0.70 -3.87
CA MET A 10 -2.17 1.36 -2.87
C MET A 10 -1.63 0.35 -1.86
N GLY A 11 -2.49 -0.55 -1.38
CA GLY A 11 -2.15 -1.61 -0.43
C GLY A 11 -3.21 -1.74 0.65
N SER A 12 -2.91 -2.56 1.65
CA SER A 12 -3.72 -2.72 2.85
C SER A 12 -2.84 -2.65 4.08
N PHE A 13 -3.44 -2.30 5.21
CA PHE A 13 -2.77 -2.43 6.50
C PHE A 13 -3.65 -3.22 7.45
N PHE A 14 -3.01 -3.98 8.33
CA PHE A 14 -3.66 -4.83 9.30
C PHE A 14 -2.92 -4.75 10.63
N LYS A 15 -3.64 -5.00 11.73
CA LYS A 15 -3.05 -5.21 13.04
C LYS A 15 -3.14 -6.70 13.36
N SER A 16 -2.14 -7.21 14.08
CA SER A 16 -2.17 -8.59 14.61
C SER A 16 -3.13 -8.74 15.79
N CYS A 17 -3.63 -7.64 16.37
CA CYS A 17 -4.58 -7.68 17.47
C CYS A 17 -6.00 -8.08 17.02
N GLU A 18 -6.73 -8.76 17.89
CA GLU A 18 -8.15 -9.16 17.66
C GLU A 18 -9.16 -8.04 17.93
N HIS A 19 -8.70 -6.82 18.21
CA HIS A 19 -9.60 -5.70 18.44
C HIS A 19 -10.40 -5.35 17.17
N PRO A 20 -11.65 -4.88 17.33
CA PRO A 20 -12.43 -4.36 16.20
C PRO A 20 -11.80 -3.07 15.66
N GLU A 21 -12.00 -2.80 14.37
CA GLU A 21 -11.40 -1.66 13.66
C GLU A 21 -11.66 -0.31 14.35
N SER A 22 -12.82 -0.15 14.99
CA SER A 22 -13.20 1.04 15.77
C SER A 22 -12.24 1.36 16.94
N ARG A 23 -11.56 0.35 17.49
CA ARG A 23 -10.61 0.51 18.61
C ARG A 23 -9.16 0.59 18.16
N TRP A 24 -8.87 0.34 16.89
CA TRP A 24 -7.51 0.38 16.37
C TRP A 24 -6.75 1.70 16.50
N PRO A 25 -7.37 2.90 16.40
CA PRO A 25 -6.64 4.16 16.61
C PRO A 25 -6.17 4.35 18.07
N ARG A 26 -6.75 3.62 19.03
CA ARG A 26 -6.33 3.64 20.44
C ARG A 26 -5.52 2.40 20.85
N CYS A 27 -5.30 1.49 19.91
CA CYS A 27 -4.65 0.22 20.16
C CYS A 27 -3.12 0.41 20.12
N PRO A 28 -2.38 0.02 21.18
CA PRO A 28 -0.92 0.20 21.26
C PRO A 28 -0.13 -0.78 20.39
N HIS A 29 -0.80 -1.72 19.73
CA HIS A 29 -0.15 -2.68 18.86
C HIS A 29 0.28 -2.05 17.53
N ASP A 30 1.45 -2.47 17.06
CA ASP A 30 1.99 -2.10 15.77
C ASP A 30 1.08 -2.55 14.62
N CYS A 31 1.01 -1.71 13.59
CA CYS A 31 0.41 -2.05 12.32
C CYS A 31 1.44 -2.70 11.41
N THR A 32 0.96 -3.61 10.58
CA THR A 32 1.69 -4.17 9.45
C THR A 32 1.01 -3.70 8.17
N ILE A 33 1.79 -3.22 7.22
CA ILE A 33 1.32 -2.87 5.88
C ILE A 33 1.66 -3.99 4.90
N ARG A 34 0.82 -4.17 3.89
CA ARG A 34 0.99 -5.10 2.79
C ARG A 34 0.75 -4.38 1.49
N TYR A 35 1.74 -4.38 0.61
CA TYR A 35 1.69 -3.63 -0.64
C TYR A 35 2.43 -4.35 -1.76
N ARG A 36 2.32 -3.82 -2.98
CA ARG A 36 3.17 -4.24 -4.11
C ARG A 36 4.29 -3.23 -4.32
N ASN A 37 5.53 -3.67 -4.18
CA ASN A 37 6.71 -2.82 -4.35
C ASN A 37 6.91 -2.37 -5.81
N ALA A 38 7.92 -1.54 -6.08
CA ALA A 38 8.22 -1.05 -7.42
C ALA A 38 8.56 -2.17 -8.43
N ALA A 39 9.00 -3.34 -7.94
CA ALA A 39 9.21 -4.54 -8.75
C ALA A 39 7.93 -5.36 -9.00
N GLY A 40 6.79 -4.97 -8.42
CA GLY A 40 5.51 -5.66 -8.55
C GLY A 40 5.34 -6.86 -7.61
N ARG A 41 6.30 -7.10 -6.71
CA ARG A 41 6.24 -8.19 -5.71
C ARG A 41 5.43 -7.74 -4.50
N GLN A 42 4.70 -8.67 -3.90
CA GLN A 42 4.03 -8.44 -2.64
C GLN A 42 5.07 -8.37 -1.51
N THR A 43 4.97 -7.34 -0.67
CA THR A 43 5.90 -7.09 0.44
C THR A 43 5.08 -6.69 1.65
N GLU A 44 5.57 -7.09 2.82
CA GLU A 44 4.99 -6.74 4.11
C GLU A 44 6.03 -5.99 4.95
N GLU A 45 5.61 -4.90 5.57
CA GLU A 45 6.43 -4.13 6.51
C GLU A 45 5.65 -3.98 7.82
N SER A 46 6.26 -4.35 8.94
CA SER A 46 5.69 -4.22 10.29
C SER A 46 6.44 -3.15 11.10
N GLY A 47 5.91 -2.81 12.28
CA GLY A 47 6.55 -1.86 13.21
C GLY A 47 5.96 -0.44 13.16
N PHE A 48 4.76 -0.26 12.59
CA PHE A 48 4.11 1.04 12.56
C PHE A 48 3.22 1.24 13.79
N ALA A 49 3.72 1.97 14.79
CA ALA A 49 2.95 2.30 15.99
C ALA A 49 1.59 2.97 15.70
N ASN A 50 1.52 3.80 14.64
CA ASN A 50 0.33 4.55 14.27
C ASN A 50 -0.18 4.18 12.88
N GLN A 51 -1.52 4.17 12.72
CA GLN A 51 -2.15 3.97 11.42
C GLN A 51 -1.75 5.04 10.40
N ASP A 52 -1.56 6.28 10.84
CA ASP A 52 -1.20 7.37 9.94
C ASP A 52 0.20 7.19 9.37
N LYS A 53 1.14 6.66 10.16
CA LYS A 53 2.49 6.30 9.68
C LYS A 53 2.41 5.17 8.65
N ALA A 54 1.59 4.16 8.92
CA ALA A 54 1.34 3.06 7.98
C ALA A 54 0.71 3.57 6.65
N LYS A 55 -0.29 4.46 6.73
CA LYS A 55 -0.92 5.08 5.55
C LYS A 55 0.04 5.97 4.78
N ALA A 56 0.85 6.78 5.46
CA ALA A 56 1.88 7.62 4.85
C ALA A 56 2.89 6.78 4.08
N ARG A 57 3.38 5.69 4.68
CA ARG A 57 4.30 4.76 4.01
C ARG A 57 3.68 4.12 2.76
N LEU A 58 2.41 3.71 2.84
CA LEU A 58 1.68 3.19 1.67
C LEU A 58 1.52 4.23 0.56
N ALA A 59 1.35 5.51 0.91
CA ALA A 59 1.28 6.60 -0.06
C ALA A 59 2.63 6.84 -0.74
N GLU A 60 3.74 6.84 0.01
CA GLU A 60 5.10 6.95 -0.53
C GLU A 60 5.39 5.84 -1.55
N VAL A 61 5.19 4.58 -1.15
CA VAL A 61 5.41 3.43 -2.03
C VAL A 61 4.52 3.49 -3.28
N TYR A 62 3.27 3.94 -3.11
CA TYR A 62 2.36 4.09 -4.24
C TYR A 62 2.83 5.15 -5.22
N GLN A 63 3.34 6.29 -4.72
CA GLN A 63 3.94 7.32 -5.55
C GLN A 63 5.21 6.80 -6.24
N GLU A 64 6.14 6.19 -5.50
CA GLU A 64 7.34 5.56 -6.06
C GLU A 64 6.99 4.62 -7.21
N ARG A 65 6.00 3.75 -7.02
CA ARG A 65 5.56 2.83 -8.07
C ARG A 65 4.90 3.54 -9.24
N LYS A 66 4.08 4.56 -9.00
CA LYS A 66 3.41 5.34 -10.04
C LYS A 66 4.42 6.06 -10.94
N TYR A 67 5.48 6.61 -10.36
CA TYR A 67 6.53 7.33 -11.09
C TYR A 67 7.68 6.42 -11.55
N HIS A 68 7.67 5.13 -11.21
CA HIS A 68 8.73 4.20 -11.59
C HIS A 68 8.79 4.00 -13.12
N PRO A 69 10.00 3.95 -13.73
CA PRO A 69 10.18 3.85 -15.20
C PRO A 69 9.50 2.63 -15.84
N ARG A 70 9.33 1.53 -15.10
CA ARG A 70 8.59 0.35 -15.60
C ARG A 70 7.12 0.64 -15.89
N HIS A 71 6.48 1.50 -15.10
CA HIS A 71 5.11 1.94 -15.36
C HIS A 71 5.05 2.94 -16.52
N GLN A 72 6.08 3.78 -16.67
CA GLN A 72 6.22 4.68 -17.82
C GLN A 72 6.32 3.89 -19.13
N ARG A 73 7.16 2.85 -19.22
CA ARG A 73 7.25 2.01 -20.44
C ARG A 73 5.94 1.36 -20.84
N LYS A 74 5.10 0.96 -19.87
CA LYS A 74 3.75 0.45 -20.17
C LYS A 74 2.85 1.58 -20.70
N ALA A 75 2.89 2.76 -20.09
CA ALA A 75 2.14 3.92 -20.56
C ALA A 75 2.58 4.36 -21.97
N GLU A 76 3.88 4.39 -22.25
CA GLU A 76 4.47 4.65 -23.57
C GLU A 76 4.00 3.62 -24.61
N ARG A 77 3.98 2.32 -24.26
CA ARG A 77 3.44 1.30 -25.16
C ARG A 77 1.95 1.48 -25.43
N ILE A 78 1.16 1.85 -24.42
CA ILE A 78 -0.26 2.14 -24.63
C ILE A 78 -0.41 3.34 -25.56
N GLN A 79 0.35 4.43 -25.37
CA GLN A 79 0.32 5.57 -26.28
C GLN A 79 0.73 5.20 -27.72
N LYS A 80 1.73 4.32 -27.88
CA LYS A 80 2.26 3.93 -29.19
C LYS A 80 1.36 2.95 -29.94
N TYR A 81 0.60 2.11 -29.24
CA TYR A 81 -0.13 0.98 -29.84
C TYR A 81 -1.63 0.96 -29.50
N ALA A 82 -2.16 1.94 -28.76
CA ALA A 82 -3.60 2.04 -28.57
C ALA A 82 -4.27 2.32 -29.92
N PRO A 83 -5.31 1.54 -30.30
CA PRO A 83 -6.08 1.86 -31.48
C PRO A 83 -6.84 3.17 -31.22
N THR A 84 -6.78 4.06 -32.21
CA THR A 84 -7.50 5.35 -32.27
C THR A 84 -9.00 5.15 -32.17
#